data_AF-A0A117S0T8-F1
#
_entry.id   AF-A0A117S0T8-F1
#
_cell.length_a   1.000
_cell.length_b   1.000
_cell.length_c   1.000
_cell.angle_alpha   90.00
_cell.angle_beta   90.00
_cell.angle_gamma   90.00
#
_symmetry.space_group_name_H-M   'P 1'
#
loop_
_entity.id
_entity.type
_entity.pdbx_description
1 polymer ?
#
loop_
_entity_poly.entity_id
_entity_poly.type
_entity_poly.pdbx_seq_one_letter_code
_entity_poly.pdbx_strand_id
1 'polypeptide(L)'
;MTTSPDHVDSREDLAAFVRSLRRRHTEDGSSWENAALPSFLEALAAWIDDADGWYSNTARELPAGGDWTFFARALQAATVYE
;
A
#
# COMPACT_ATOMS: atom_id res chain seq x y z
N MET A 1 -2.07 -16.62 -5.70
CA MET A 1 -1.33 -15.58 -6.42
C MET A 1 -1.31 -14.33 -5.56
N THR A 2 -0.12 -13.83 -5.24
CA THR A 2 0.09 -12.52 -4.60
C THR A 2 -0.06 -11.46 -5.68
N THR A 3 -1.04 -10.57 -5.56
CA THR A 3 -1.15 -9.42 -6.44
C THR A 3 -0.08 -8.41 -6.02
N SER A 4 0.84 -8.10 -6.92
CA SER A 4 1.79 -7.00 -6.73
C SER A 4 1.05 -5.68 -6.85
N PRO A 5 1.37 -4.64 -6.05
CA PRO A 5 0.75 -3.32 -6.21
C PRO A 5 1.03 -2.69 -7.58
N ASP A 6 2.11 -3.10 -8.26
CA ASP A 6 2.47 -2.63 -9.61
C ASP A 6 1.56 -3.22 -10.72
N HIS A 7 0.63 -4.12 -10.40
CA HIS A 7 -0.35 -4.71 -11.34
C HIS A 7 -1.79 -4.40 -10.90
N VAL A 8 -2.03 -3.22 -10.34
CA VAL A 8 -3.35 -2.78 -9.92
C VAL A 8 -3.82 -1.69 -10.87
N ASP A 9 -4.46 -2.13 -11.96
CA ASP A 9 -4.86 -1.26 -13.08
C ASP A 9 -6.37 -0.97 -13.07
N SER A 10 -7.13 -1.66 -12.22
CA SER A 10 -8.57 -1.50 -12.09
C SER A 10 -9.04 -1.47 -10.64
N ARG A 11 -10.29 -1.05 -10.44
CA ARG A 11 -10.98 -1.10 -9.15
C ARG A 11 -11.08 -2.54 -8.64
N GLU A 12 -11.33 -3.50 -9.53
CA GLU A 12 -11.42 -4.92 -9.22
C GLU A 12 -10.08 -5.48 -8.73
N ASP A 13 -8.97 -5.07 -9.37
CA ASP A 13 -7.62 -5.44 -8.95
C ASP A 13 -7.28 -4.86 -7.57
N LEU A 14 -7.67 -3.60 -7.32
CA LEU A 14 -7.48 -2.98 -6.00
C LEU A 14 -8.27 -3.73 -4.92
N ALA A 15 -9.52 -4.09 -5.20
CA ALA A 15 -10.32 -4.88 -4.28
C ALA A 15 -9.70 -6.27 -4.04
N ALA A 16 -9.11 -6.90 -5.06
CA ALA A 16 -8.38 -8.16 -4.90
C ALA A 16 -7.11 -7.97 -4.05
N PHE A 17 -6.39 -6.87 -4.25
CA PHE A 17 -5.19 -6.51 -3.49
C PHE A 17 -5.50 -6.30 -2.00
N VAL A 18 -6.53 -5.54 -1.66
CA VAL A 18 -6.98 -5.33 -0.28
C VAL A 18 -7.37 -6.65 0.39
N ARG A 19 -8.10 -7.53 -0.31
CA ARG A 19 -8.42 -8.87 0.21
C ARG A 19 -7.16 -9.71 0.44
N SER A 20 -6.13 -9.54 -0.40
CA SER A 20 -4.84 -10.21 -0.22
C SER A 20 -4.10 -9.72 1.03
N LEU A 21 -4.13 -8.40 1.30
CA LEU A 21 -3.55 -7.80 2.50
C LEU A 21 -4.23 -8.33 3.75
N ARG A 22 -5.57 -8.33 3.78
CA ARG A 22 -6.34 -8.90 4.90
C ARG A 22 -6.00 -10.36 5.16
N ARG A 23 -5.90 -11.18 4.10
CA ARG A 23 -5.52 -12.60 4.23
C ARG A 23 -4.13 -12.74 4.82
N ARG A 24 -3.13 -12.00 4.29
CA ARG A 24 -1.75 -12.01 4.82
C ARG A 24 -1.70 -11.58 6.28
N HIS A 25 -2.43 -10.53 6.66
CA HIS A 25 -2.53 -10.08 8.04
C HIS A 25 -3.20 -11.10 8.96
N THR A 26 -4.15 -11.87 8.46
CA THR A 26 -4.79 -12.95 9.24
C THR A 26 -3.86 -14.16 9.41
N GLU A 27 -3.07 -14.50 8.38
CA GLU A 27 -2.18 -15.66 8.35
C GLU A 27 -0.87 -15.40 9.12
N ASP A 28 -0.31 -14.20 9.01
CA ASP A 28 0.96 -13.80 9.61
C ASP A 28 1.00 -12.28 9.89
N GLY A 29 0.01 -11.77 10.62
CA GLY A 29 -0.03 -10.35 11.02
C GLY A 29 1.11 -9.94 11.95
N SER A 30 1.76 -10.90 12.62
CA SER A 30 2.92 -10.66 13.49
C SER A 30 4.16 -10.16 12.76
N SER A 31 4.28 -10.38 11.44
CA SER A 31 5.39 -9.88 10.64
C SER A 31 5.22 -8.43 10.19
N TRP A 32 4.04 -7.82 10.42
CA TRP A 32 3.79 -6.42 10.08
C TRP A 32 4.26 -5.54 11.23
N GLU A 33 5.04 -4.51 10.91
CA GLU A 33 5.39 -3.47 11.87
C GLU A 33 4.11 -2.75 12.35
N ASN A 34 3.18 -2.52 11.42
CA ASN A 34 1.89 -1.90 11.70
C ASN A 34 0.73 -2.91 11.69
N ALA A 35 0.76 -3.86 12.61
CA ALA A 35 -0.25 -4.92 12.70
C ALA A 35 -1.60 -4.45 13.27
N ALA A 36 -1.67 -3.32 13.98
CA ALA A 36 -2.93 -2.81 14.53
C ALA A 36 -3.55 -1.77 13.59
N LEU A 37 -4.90 -1.72 13.52
CA LEU A 37 -5.59 -0.78 12.64
C LEU A 37 -5.18 0.70 12.89
N PRO A 38 -5.02 1.18 14.14
CA PRO A 38 -4.57 2.55 14.37
C PRO A 38 -3.18 2.85 13.79
N SER A 39 -2.19 1.99 14.03
CA SER A 39 -0.82 2.21 13.51
C SER A 39 -0.75 2.04 12.00
N PHE A 40 -1.53 1.11 11.43
CA PHE A 40 -1.64 0.96 9.98
C PHE A 40 -2.20 2.22 9.30
N LEU A 41 -3.23 2.85 9.88
CA LEU A 41 -3.81 4.07 9.33
C LEU A 41 -2.88 5.28 9.46
N GLU A 42 -2.14 5.37 10.57
CA GLU A 42 -1.11 6.40 10.76
C GLU A 42 -0.01 6.28 9.70
N ALA A 43 0.56 5.07 9.57
CA ALA A 43 1.61 4.79 8.58
C ALA A 43 1.12 4.99 7.13
N LEU A 44 -0.15 4.66 6.85
CA LEU A 44 -0.75 4.93 5.55
C LEU A 44 -0.81 6.43 5.25
N ALA A 45 -1.22 7.25 6.22
CA ALA A 45 -1.30 8.70 6.04
C ALA A 45 0.10 9.30 5.86
N ALA A 46 1.05 8.95 6.73
CA ALA A 46 2.43 9.42 6.67
C ALA A 46 3.09 9.10 5.31
N TRP A 47 2.90 7.88 4.80
CA TRP A 47 3.44 7.53 3.48
C TRP A 47 2.77 8.29 2.33
N ILE A 48 1.46 8.55 2.39
CA ILE A 48 0.75 9.32 1.34
C ILE A 48 1.29 10.75 1.28
N ASP A 49 1.54 11.38 2.43
CA ASP A 49 2.11 12.72 2.52
C ASP A 49 3.55 12.78 1.95
N ASP A 50 4.33 11.72 2.15
CA ASP A 50 5.73 11.59 1.71
C ASP A 50 5.91 10.90 0.33
N ALA A 51 4.82 10.57 -0.35
CA ALA A 51 4.87 9.73 -1.55
C ALA A 51 5.69 10.39 -2.67
N ASP A 52 5.62 11.71 -2.81
CA ASP A 52 6.39 12.48 -3.80
C ASP A 52 7.90 12.22 -3.70
N GLY A 53 8.45 12.10 -2.49
CA GLY A 53 9.83 11.74 -2.21
C GLY A 53 10.17 10.32 -2.65
N TRP A 54 9.31 9.34 -2.37
CA TRP A 54 9.51 7.95 -2.80
C TRP A 54 9.49 7.79 -4.33
N TYR A 55 8.54 8.46 -5.01
CA TYR A 55 8.45 8.44 -6.47
C TYR A 55 9.68 9.09 -7.12
N SER A 56 10.13 10.22 -6.58
CA SER A 56 11.37 10.89 -7.01
C SER A 56 12.59 9.98 -6.86
N ASN A 57 12.74 9.31 -5.71
CA ASN A 57 13.86 8.40 -5.43
C ASN A 57 13.84 7.12 -6.28
N THR A 58 12.67 6.67 -6.73
CA THR A 58 12.51 5.46 -7.54
C THR A 58 12.44 5.73 -9.04
N ALA A 59 12.68 6.98 -9.47
CA ALA A 59 12.52 7.43 -10.85
C ALA A 59 11.16 7.08 -11.47
N ARG A 60 10.11 7.10 -10.63
CA ARG A 60 8.71 6.89 -11.02
C ARG A 60 8.00 8.24 -11.02
N GLU A 61 7.11 8.48 -11.98
CA GLU A 61 6.26 9.67 -11.96
C GLU A 61 5.08 9.46 -11.00
N LEU A 62 4.82 10.46 -10.15
CA LEU A 62 3.64 10.47 -9.31
C LEU A 62 2.39 10.73 -10.19
N PRO A 63 1.37 9.85 -10.18
CA PRO A 63 0.17 10.06 -10.98
C PRO A 63 -0.58 11.32 -10.52
N ALA A 64 -0.89 12.23 -11.45
CA ALA A 64 -1.46 13.55 -11.15
C ALA A 64 -2.82 13.55 -10.41
N GLY A 65 -3.53 12.41 -10.37
CA GLY A 65 -4.81 12.25 -9.67
C GLY A 65 -4.86 11.10 -8.66
N GLY A 66 -3.74 10.40 -8.44
CA GLY A 66 -3.72 9.08 -7.80
C GLY A 66 -4.40 8.03 -8.68
N ASP A 67 -3.67 6.97 -9.06
CA ASP A 67 -4.23 5.83 -9.77
C ASP A 67 -4.45 4.64 -8.82
N TRP A 68 -5.06 3.56 -9.32
CA TRP A 68 -5.30 2.36 -8.51
C TRP A 68 -3.99 1.73 -8.01
N THR A 69 -2.92 1.86 -8.79
CA THR A 69 -1.57 1.43 -8.43
C THR A 69 -1.00 2.26 -7.27
N PHE A 70 -1.19 3.58 -7.27
CA PHE A 70 -0.81 4.48 -6.18
C PHE A 70 -1.48 4.04 -4.88
N PHE A 71 -2.80 3.79 -4.93
CA PHE A 71 -3.54 3.31 -3.75
C PHE A 71 -3.04 1.95 -3.26
N ALA A 72 -2.71 1.03 -4.17
CA ALA A 72 -2.15 -0.27 -3.80
C ALA A 72 -0.75 -0.16 -3.17
N ARG A 73 0.10 0.75 -3.67
CA ARG A 73 1.41 1.03 -3.10
C ARG A 73 1.28 1.65 -1.71
N ALA A 74 0.40 2.63 -1.53
CA ALA A 74 0.13 3.25 -0.23
C ALA A 74 -0.30 2.19 0.81
N LEU A 75 -1.25 1.32 0.46
CA LEU A 75 -1.70 0.22 1.31
C LEU A 75 -0.60 -0.80 1.63
N GLN A 76 0.35 -1.02 0.71
CA GLN A 76 1.51 -1.88 0.99
C GLN A 76 2.49 -1.20 1.94
N ALA A 77 2.81 0.07 1.70
CA ALA A 77 3.75 0.83 2.51
C ALA A 77 3.29 0.92 3.97
N ALA A 78 1.99 1.15 4.19
CA ALA A 78 1.37 1.19 5.51
C ALA A 78 1.63 -0.05 6.38
N THR A 79 2.03 -1.19 5.80
CA THR A 79 2.37 -2.42 6.54
C THR A 79 3.71 -2.34 7.28
N VAL A 80 4.62 -1.46 6.84
CA VAL A 80 6.05 -1.41 7.23
C VAL A 80 6.63 0.01 7.34
N TYR A 81 5.85 1.06 7.08
CA TYR A 81 6.33 2.45 7.17
C TYR A 81 6.25 2.94 8.63
N GLU A 82 7.33 3.53 9.15
CA GLU A 82 7.49 3.95 10.56
C GLU A 82 6.96 5.36 10.86
#